data_AF-A0A661LC79-F1
#
_entry.id   AF-A0A661LC79-F1
#
_cell.length_a   1.000
_cell.length_b   1.000
_cell.length_c   1.000
_cell.angle_alpha   90.00
_cell.angle_beta   90.00
_cell.angle_gamma   90.00
#
_symmetry.space_group_name_H-M   'P 1'
#
loop_
_entity.id
_entity.type
_entity.pdbx_description
1 polymer ?
#
loop_
_entity_poly.entity_id
_entity_poly.type
_entity_poly.pdbx_seq_one_letter_code
_entity_poly.pdbx_strand_id
1 'polypeptide(L)'
;MNPEELLDVALELSDEKAAGDSKGSKYETGGLLDLLGVMAVWYRDLLLLKGKGSEDLIVNADHYGELKNFARKFKLLQVYESLLVLDQAQRDIRARRNKALVLERTMLRLRELAGEGRGANE
;
A
#
# COMPACT_ATOMS: atom_id res chain seq x y z
N MET A 1 -0.64 8.82 -9.84
CA MET A 1 -0.01 7.49 -9.98
C MET A 1 -1.11 6.49 -10.31
N ASN A 2 -1.05 5.91 -11.52
CA ASN A 2 -2.00 4.90 -12.00
C ASN A 2 -1.67 3.54 -11.32
N PRO A 3 -2.66 2.72 -10.90
CA PRO A 3 -2.41 1.36 -10.39
C PRO A 3 -1.54 0.49 -11.31
N GLU A 4 -1.58 0.68 -12.63
CA GLU A 4 -0.69 -0.03 -13.56
C GLU A 4 0.77 0.40 -13.42
N GLU A 5 1.04 1.71 -13.29
CA GLU A 5 2.38 2.24 -13.03
C GLU A 5 2.94 1.74 -11.69
N LEU A 6 2.07 1.56 -10.69
CA LEU A 6 2.44 1.01 -9.38
C LEU A 6 2.80 -0.47 -9.45
N LEU A 7 2.14 -1.23 -10.32
CA LEU A 7 2.46 -2.64 -10.55
C LEU A 7 3.77 -2.79 -11.32
N ASP A 8 4.02 -1.95 -12.31
CA ASP A 8 5.28 -1.94 -13.06
C ASP A 8 6.47 -1.62 -12.14
N VAL A 9 6.34 -0.61 -11.29
CA VAL A 9 7.36 -0.28 -10.27
C VAL A 9 7.55 -1.44 -9.29
N ALA A 10 6.47 -2.12 -8.88
CA ALA A 10 6.55 -3.27 -7.99
C ALA A 10 7.27 -4.47 -8.63
N LEU A 11 7.08 -4.70 -9.93
CA LEU A 11 7.74 -5.75 -10.71
C LEU A 11 9.21 -5.45 -10.99
N GLU A 12 9.55 -4.19 -11.25
CA GLU A 12 10.92 -3.75 -11.40
C GLU A 12 11.73 -3.90 -10.09
N LEU A 13 11.07 -3.68 -8.94
CA LEU A 13 11.67 -3.89 -7.63
C LEU A 13 11.70 -5.37 -7.17
N SER A 14 10.96 -6.27 -7.82
CA SER A 14 10.88 -7.70 -7.46
C SER A 14 11.84 -8.61 -8.24
N ASP A 15 12.54 -8.07 -9.24
CA ASP A 15 13.57 -8.74 -10.05
C ASP A 15 13.10 -9.96 -10.88
N GLU A 16 11.80 -10.08 -11.15
CA GLU A 16 11.26 -11.20 -11.95
C GLU A 16 11.60 -11.12 -13.46
N LYS A 17 12.20 -10.03 -13.92
CA LYS A 17 12.70 -9.89 -15.31
C LYS A 17 14.13 -10.41 -15.51
N ALA A 18 14.91 -10.60 -14.45
CA ALA A 18 16.31 -11.01 -14.54
C ALA A 18 16.48 -12.50 -14.21
N ALA A 19 16.10 -13.37 -15.15
CA ALA A 19 16.55 -14.76 -15.14
C ALA A 19 18.05 -14.80 -15.49
N GLY A 20 18.91 -14.49 -14.52
CA GLY A 20 20.36 -14.48 -14.72
C GLY A 20 21.10 -13.92 -13.53
N ASP A 21 21.31 -14.77 -12.52
CA ASP A 21 22.35 -14.71 -11.49
C ASP A 21 22.74 -13.31 -10.98
N SER A 22 22.14 -12.88 -9.87
CA SER A 22 22.82 -11.92 -8.99
C SER A 22 22.38 -12.09 -7.53
N LYS A 23 23.36 -12.02 -6.62
CA LYS A 23 23.21 -12.14 -5.18
C LYS A 23 22.11 -11.21 -4.67
N GLY A 24 20.99 -11.78 -4.23
CA GLY A 24 19.85 -11.05 -3.64
C GLY A 24 20.32 -9.90 -2.76
N SER A 25 20.21 -8.70 -3.31
CA SER A 25 20.76 -7.52 -2.70
C SER A 25 19.92 -7.20 -1.48
N LYS A 26 20.58 -6.99 -0.32
CA LYS A 26 19.93 -6.50 0.90
C LYS A 26 19.11 -5.21 0.64
N TYR A 27 19.44 -4.50 -0.44
CA TYR A 27 18.79 -3.29 -0.92
C TYR A 27 17.47 -3.52 -1.67
N GLU A 28 17.25 -4.66 -2.35
CA GLU A 28 15.98 -4.97 -3.04
C GLU A 28 14.83 -5.22 -2.05
N THR A 29 15.12 -5.90 -0.93
CA THR A 29 14.12 -6.13 0.13
C THR A 29 13.83 -4.83 0.89
N GLY A 30 14.84 -3.95 1.01
CA GLY A 30 14.70 -2.61 1.56
C GLY A 30 13.70 -1.78 0.75
N GLY A 31 13.95 -1.61 -0.55
CA GLY A 31 13.09 -0.78 -1.41
C GLY A 31 11.62 -1.20 -1.43
N LEU A 32 11.34 -2.51 -1.40
CA LEU A 32 9.97 -3.00 -1.33
C LEU A 32 9.29 -2.74 0.03
N LEU A 33 10.02 -3.01 1.12
CA LEU A 33 9.51 -2.73 2.46
C LEU A 33 9.32 -1.23 2.70
N ASP A 34 10.18 -0.40 2.12
CA ASP A 34 10.09 1.05 2.16
C ASP A 34 8.84 1.53 1.41
N LEU A 35 8.57 1.02 0.20
CA LEU A 35 7.35 1.31 -0.54
C LEU A 35 6.09 0.94 0.26
N LEU A 36 6.03 -0.27 0.81
CA LEU A 36 4.92 -0.69 1.66
C LEU A 36 4.80 0.18 2.93
N GLY A 37 5.92 0.65 3.46
CA GLY A 37 5.98 1.58 4.59
C GLY A 37 5.36 2.93 4.25
N VAL A 38 5.74 3.53 3.12
CA VAL A 38 5.16 4.78 2.62
C VAL A 38 3.66 4.63 2.41
N MET A 39 3.22 3.53 1.78
CA MET A 39 1.79 3.24 1.63
C MET A 39 1.09 3.14 2.99
N ALA A 40 1.67 2.43 3.96
CA ALA A 40 1.07 2.27 5.29
C ALA A 40 0.93 3.60 6.03
N VAL A 41 1.91 4.49 5.95
CA VAL A 41 1.83 5.84 6.52
C VAL A 41 0.71 6.64 5.87
N TRP A 42 0.53 6.51 4.56
CA TRP A 42 -0.55 7.17 3.84
C TRP A 42 -1.94 6.68 4.30
N TYR A 43 -2.13 5.36 4.41
CA TYR A 43 -3.36 4.79 4.96
C TYR A 43 -3.58 5.15 6.44
N ARG A 44 -2.51 5.32 7.22
CA ARG A 44 -2.59 5.81 8.60
C ARG A 44 -3.10 7.25 8.65
N ASP A 45 -2.64 8.13 7.77
CA ASP A 45 -3.12 9.52 7.71
C ASP A 45 -4.59 9.57 7.24
N LEU A 46 -4.99 8.70 6.31
CA LEU A 46 -6.41 8.52 5.95
C LEU A 46 -7.27 8.07 7.15
N LEU A 47 -6.76 7.16 7.99
CA LEU A 47 -7.45 6.74 9.21
C LEU A 47 -7.59 7.88 10.21
N LEU A 48 -6.55 8.68 10.42
CA LEU A 48 -6.61 9.86 11.29
C LEU A 48 -7.69 10.83 10.82
N LEU A 49 -7.72 11.16 9.52
CA LEU A 49 -8.74 12.03 8.94
C LEU A 49 -10.15 11.44 9.06
N LYS A 50 -10.31 10.13 8.86
CA LYS A 50 -11.61 9.45 9.00
C LYS A 50 -12.10 9.40 10.44
N GLY A 51 -11.19 9.19 11.37
CA GLY A 51 -11.45 9.15 12.81
C GLY A 51 -11.63 10.53 13.45
N LYS A 52 -11.54 11.63 12.69
CA LYS A 52 -11.51 13.01 13.21
C LYS A 52 -10.39 13.22 14.25
N GLY A 53 -9.25 12.57 14.04
CA GLY A 53 -8.05 12.77 14.84
C GLY A 53 -7.43 14.15 14.59
N SER A 54 -6.42 14.50 15.39
CA SER A 54 -5.70 15.78 15.23
C SER A 54 -4.98 15.82 13.88
N GLU A 55 -5.17 16.91 13.14
CA GLU A 55 -4.50 17.15 11.86
C GLU A 55 -2.99 17.36 12.04
N ASP A 56 -2.54 17.81 13.21
CA ASP A 56 -1.13 17.98 13.56
C ASP A 56 -0.34 16.66 13.59
N LEU A 57 -1.03 15.51 13.58
CA LEU A 57 -0.41 14.19 13.57
C LEU A 57 -0.19 13.65 12.16
N ILE A 58 -0.70 14.32 11.13
CA ILE A 58 -0.57 13.89 9.73
C ILE A 58 0.89 14.00 9.31
N VAL A 59 1.45 12.90 8.80
CA VAL A 59 2.85 12.87 8.35
C VAL A 59 2.98 13.48 6.96
N ASN A 60 2.07 13.16 6.04
CA ASN A 60 2.10 13.66 4.66
C ASN A 60 1.29 14.98 4.55
N ALA A 61 1.62 15.96 5.38
CA ALA A 61 0.89 17.23 5.46
C ALA A 61 1.02 18.07 4.17
N ASP A 62 2.12 17.91 3.45
CA ASP A 62 2.33 18.41 2.08
C ASP A 62 1.28 17.92 1.09
N HIS A 63 0.73 16.72 1.31
CA HIS A 63 -0.35 16.11 0.52
C HIS A 63 -1.73 16.17 1.22
N TYR A 64 -1.92 17.04 2.21
CA TYR A 64 -3.15 17.10 3.01
C TYR A 64 -4.43 17.25 2.15
N GLY A 65 -4.40 18.10 1.11
CA GLY A 65 -5.53 18.29 0.21
C GLY A 65 -5.95 17.01 -0.51
N GLU A 66 -4.98 16.22 -0.98
CA GLU A 66 -5.21 14.93 -1.61
C GLU A 66 -5.72 13.91 -0.60
N LEU A 67 -5.09 13.81 0.58
CA LEU A 67 -5.53 12.95 1.67
C LEU A 67 -6.99 13.21 2.06
N LYS A 68 -7.42 14.47 2.14
CA LYS A 68 -8.81 14.82 2.44
C LYS A 68 -9.78 14.37 1.36
N ASN A 69 -9.39 14.49 0.09
CA ASN A 69 -10.18 14.01 -1.04
C ASN A 69 -10.28 12.49 -1.07
N PHE A 70 -9.18 11.79 -0.80
CA PHE A 70 -9.16 10.34 -0.72
C PHE A 70 -9.94 9.82 0.48
N ALA A 71 -9.77 10.43 1.66
CA ALA A 71 -10.54 10.08 2.84
C ALA A 71 -12.03 10.05 2.50
N ARG A 72 -12.59 11.09 1.87
CA ARG A 72 -14.02 11.11 1.49
C ARG A 72 -14.49 9.89 0.69
N LYS A 73 -13.63 9.24 -0.10
CA LYS A 73 -13.96 8.10 -0.97
C LYS A 73 -14.01 6.74 -0.25
N PHE A 74 -13.38 6.60 0.92
CA PHE A 74 -13.30 5.33 1.64
C PHE A 74 -14.18 5.31 2.91
N LYS A 75 -14.73 4.16 3.28
CA LYS A 75 -15.30 3.91 4.61
C LYS A 75 -14.16 3.74 5.63
N LEU A 76 -14.39 4.11 6.89
CA LEU A 76 -13.39 3.96 7.96
C LEU A 76 -12.83 2.52 8.03
N LEU A 77 -13.73 1.53 7.97
CA LEU A 77 -13.34 0.12 8.02
C LEU A 77 -12.48 -0.30 6.82
N GLN A 78 -12.75 0.21 5.61
CA GLN A 78 -11.94 -0.09 4.42
C GLN A 78 -10.52 0.43 4.56
N VAL A 79 -10.32 1.63 5.14
CA VAL A 79 -8.98 2.18 5.37
C VAL A 79 -8.25 1.35 6.44
N TYR A 80 -8.97 0.93 7.49
CA TYR A 80 -8.42 0.07 8.54
C TYR A 80 -7.96 -1.29 7.99
N GLU A 81 -8.81 -1.96 7.21
CA GLU A 81 -8.49 -3.25 6.60
C GLU A 81 -7.35 -3.14 5.59
N SER A 82 -7.29 -2.05 4.82
CA SER A 82 -6.17 -1.79 3.91
C SER A 82 -4.83 -1.66 4.66
N LEU A 83 -4.83 -1.04 5.84
CA LEU A 83 -3.63 -0.95 6.67
C LEU A 83 -3.20 -2.34 7.20
N LEU A 84 -4.15 -3.20 7.58
CA LEU A 84 -3.85 -4.58 7.98
C LEU A 84 -3.26 -5.41 6.84
N VAL A 85 -3.76 -5.22 5.61
CA VAL A 85 -3.24 -5.87 4.40
C VAL A 85 -1.78 -5.48 4.17
N LEU A 86 -1.44 -4.20 4.32
CA LEU A 86 -0.06 -3.71 4.19
C LEU A 86 0.86 -4.24 5.30
N ASP A 87 0.40 -4.26 6.56
CA ASP A 87 1.17 -4.83 7.67
C ASP A 87 1.46 -6.32 7.45
N GLN A 88 0.46 -7.09 6.99
CA GLN A 88 0.65 -8.51 6.68
C GLN A 88 1.64 -8.70 5.53
N ALA A 89 1.57 -7.88 4.48
CA ALA A 89 2.51 -7.94 3.35
C ALA A 89 3.97 -7.74 3.81
N GLN A 90 4.20 -6.74 4.68
CA GLN A 90 5.54 -6.51 5.24
C GLN A 90 6.03 -7.70 6.08
N ARG A 91 5.16 -8.30 6.91
CA ARG A 91 5.50 -9.50 7.70
C ARG A 91 5.85 -10.67 6.79
N ASP A 92 5.08 -10.88 5.73
CA ASP A 92 5.26 -11.96 4.77
C ASP A 92 6.58 -11.82 3.98
N ILE A 93 6.94 -10.60 3.56
CA ILE A 93 8.24 -10.32 2.92
C ILE A 93 9.40 -10.55 3.89
N ARG A 94 9.29 -10.08 5.15
CA ARG A 94 10.31 -10.33 6.18
C ARG A 94 10.48 -11.82 6.50
N ALA A 95 9.40 -12.59 6.40
CA ALA A 95 9.40 -14.05 6.53
C ALA A 95 9.95 -14.79 5.29
N ARG A 96 10.53 -14.08 4.31
CA ARG A 96 11.14 -14.64 3.08
C ARG A 96 10.16 -15.41 2.20
N ARG A 97 8.88 -15.04 2.20
CA ARG A 97 7.93 -15.55 1.20
C ARG A 97 8.27 -15.00 -0.19
N ASN A 98 7.72 -15.63 -1.23
CA ASN A 98 7.84 -15.13 -2.60
C ASN A 98 7.28 -13.69 -2.67
N LYS A 99 8.15 -12.72 -2.95
CA LYS A 99 7.83 -11.29 -2.90
C LYS A 99 6.77 -10.88 -3.92
N ALA A 100 6.87 -11.40 -5.14
CA ALA A 100 5.92 -11.09 -6.20
C ALA A 100 4.51 -11.59 -5.88
N LEU A 101 4.39 -12.83 -5.38
CA LEU A 101 3.09 -13.37 -4.97
C LEU A 101 2.50 -12.60 -3.79
N VAL A 102 3.33 -12.19 -2.83
CA VAL A 102 2.88 -11.33 -1.72
C VAL A 102 2.36 -10.01 -2.26
N LEU A 103 3.06 -9.38 -3.20
CA LEU A 103 2.64 -8.11 -3.81
C LEU A 103 1.37 -8.25 -4.64
N GLU A 104 1.28 -9.25 -5.50
CA GLU A 104 0.10 -9.50 -6.32
C GLU A 104 -1.13 -9.64 -5.43
N ARG A 105 -1.04 -10.50 -4.40
CA ARG A 105 -2.11 -10.68 -3.42
C ARG A 105 -2.45 -9.39 -2.69
N THR A 106 -1.45 -8.61 -2.30
CA THR A 106 -1.62 -7.33 -1.59
C THR A 106 -2.36 -6.33 -2.46
N MET A 107 -1.95 -6.16 -3.72
CA MET A 107 -2.55 -5.22 -4.65
C MET A 107 -3.98 -5.62 -5.04
N LEU A 108 -4.24 -6.92 -5.27
CA LEU A 108 -5.59 -7.42 -5.51
C LEU A 108 -6.52 -7.11 -4.33
N ARG A 109 -6.05 -7.34 -3.10
CA ARG A 109 -6.84 -7.09 -1.89
C ARG A 109 -7.11 -5.62 -1.66
N LEU A 110 -6.12 -4.74 -1.89
CA LEU A 110 -6.32 -3.29 -1.81
C LEU A 110 -7.31 -2.80 -2.87
N ARG A 111 -7.28 -3.38 -4.07
CA ARG A 111 -8.24 -3.06 -5.15
C ARG A 111 -9.66 -3.48 -4.80
N GLU A 112 -9.85 -4.66 -4.22
CA GLU A 112 -11.14 -5.14 -3.72
C GLU A 112 -11.73 -4.16 -2.69
N LEU A 113 -10.93 -3.82 -1.67
CA LEU A 113 -11.34 -2.90 -0.61
C LEU A 113 -11.69 -1.49 -1.13
N ALA A 114 -11.00 -1.04 -2.19
CA ALA A 114 -11.33 0.23 -2.86
C ALA A 114 -12.59 0.14 -3.76
N GLY A 115 -12.88 -1.04 -4.32
CA GLY A 115 -14.01 -1.29 -5.21
C GLY A 115 -15.35 -1.48 -4.47
N GLU A 116 -15.33 -2.06 -3.28
CA GLU A 116 -16.53 -2.33 -2.45
C GLU A 116 -17.31 -1.05 -2.04
N GLY A 117 -16.71 0.14 -2.20
CA GLY A 117 -17.39 1.41 -2.01
C GLY A 117 -18.32 1.82 -3.16
N ARG A 118 -18.19 1.22 -4.35
CA ARG A 118 -18.97 1.61 -5.55
C ARG A 118 -20.28 0.87 -5.74
N GLY A 119 -20.47 -0.31 -5.13
CA GLY A 119 -21.67 -1.15 -5.31
C GLY A 119 -22.79 -0.92 -4.30
N ALA A 120 -22.67 0.06 -3.40
CA ALA A 120 -23.65 0.29 -2.32
C ALA A 120 -24.60 1.47 -2.57
N ASN A 121 -24.58 2.06 -3.77
CA ASN A 121 -25.44 3.17 -4.21
C ASN A 121 -26.13 2.86 -5.55
N GLU A 122 -26.66 1.65 -5.71
CA GLU A 122 -27.67 1.32 -6.73
C GLU A 122 -28.97 0.88 -6.05
#